data_AF-A0A126Z7N8-F1
#
_entry.id   AF-A0A126Z7N8-F1
#
_cell.length_a   1.000
_cell.length_b   1.000
_cell.length_c   1.000
_cell.angle_alpha   90.00
_cell.angle_beta   90.00
_cell.angle_gamma   90.00
#
_symmetry.space_group_name_H-M   'P 1'
#
loop_
_entity.id
_entity.type
_entity.pdbx_description
1 polymer ?
#
loop_
_entity_poly.entity_id
_entity_poly.type
_entity_poly.pdbx_seq_one_letter_code
_entity_poly.pdbx_strand_id
1 'polypeptide(L)' 'MNPIKAIRERLGVTQAELAQGMNCSQSNVSFYEKGQTVPPQAAKALIAFAAEREQVVTFDQIYADSTQPAA' A
#
# COMPACT_ATOMS: atom_id res chain seq x y z
N MET A 1 -2.34 10.98 -7.24
CA MET A 1 -1.28 10.33 -6.43
C MET A 1 -1.74 8.90 -6.17
N ASN A 2 -0.90 7.87 -6.39
CA ASN A 2 -1.31 6.48 -6.13
C ASN A 2 -1.22 6.20 -4.61
N PRO A 3 -2.29 5.71 -3.96
CA PRO A 3 -2.28 5.52 -2.51
C PRO A 3 -1.24 4.51 -2.02
N ILE A 4 -1.02 3.43 -2.78
CA ILE A 4 -0.01 2.41 -2.43
C ILE A 4 1.40 2.97 -2.49
N LYS A 5 1.70 3.76 -3.51
CA LYS A 5 3.00 4.44 -3.61
C LYS A 5 3.22 5.38 -2.43
N ALA A 6 2.21 6.19 -2.08
CA ALA A 6 2.30 7.12 -0.96
C ALA A 6 2.51 6.40 0.38
N ILE A 7 1.79 5.30 0.62
CA ILE A 7 1.96 4.46 1.81
C ILE A 7 3.38 3.86 1.84
N ARG A 8 3.87 3.31 0.73
CA ARG A 8 5.23 2.75 0.65
C ARG A 8 6.31 3.79 0.97
N GLU A 9 6.19 4.98 0.39
CA GLU A 9 7.11 6.08 0.63
C GLU A 9 7.06 6.55 2.09
N ARG A 10 5.87 6.63 2.69
CA ARG A 10 5.70 6.92 4.12
C ARG A 10 6.32 5.84 5.01
N LEU A 11 6.26 4.58 4.60
CA LEU A 11 6.91 3.47 5.29
C LEU A 11 8.44 3.49 5.13
N GLY A 12 8.98 4.28 4.20
CA GLY A 12 10.43 4.38 3.96
C GLY A 12 11.04 3.11 3.37
N VAL A 13 10.27 2.35 2.59
CA VAL A 13 10.72 1.07 2.01
C VAL A 13 10.71 1.09 0.48
N THR A 14 11.52 0.22 -0.12
CA THR A 14 11.51 -0.08 -1.55
C THR A 14 10.31 -0.95 -1.95
N GLN A 15 10.03 -1.06 -3.25
CA GLN A 15 8.97 -1.97 -3.73
C GLN A 15 9.27 -3.43 -3.38
N ALA A 16 10.55 -3.82 -3.36
CA ALA A 16 10.97 -5.18 -3.04
C ALA A 16 10.77 -5.49 -1.55
N GLU A 17 11.16 -4.59 -0.66
CA GLU A 17 10.94 -4.74 0.79
C GLU A 17 9.45 -4.77 1.13
N LEU A 18 8.65 -3.92 0.49
CA LEU A 18 7.20 -3.96 0.65
C LEU A 18 6.61 -5.29 0.18
N ALA A 19 7.06 -5.79 -0.97
CA ALA A 19 6.59 -7.06 -1.51
C ALA A 19 6.94 -8.24 -0.58
N GLN A 20 8.16 -8.23 -0.01
CA GLN A 20 8.59 -9.20 0.99
C GLN A 20 7.70 -9.14 2.24
N GLY A 21 7.45 -7.94 2.79
CA GLY A 21 6.58 -7.76 3.94
C GLY A 21 5.13 -8.18 3.70
N MET A 22 4.64 -8.02 2.47
CA MET A 22 3.30 -8.45 2.06
C MET A 22 3.24 -9.92 1.59
N ASN A 23 4.35 -10.64 1.61
CA ASN A 23 4.50 -11.99 1.06
C ASN A 23 3.94 -12.12 -0.38
N CYS A 24 4.36 -11.20 -1.26
CA CYS A 24 3.98 -11.18 -2.67
C CYS A 24 5.18 -10.83 -3.57
N SER A 25 4.96 -10.78 -4.89
CA SER A 25 6.03 -10.41 -5.83
C SER A 25 6.23 -8.89 -5.90
N GLN A 26 7.45 -8.44 -6.22
CA GLN A 26 7.71 -7.02 -6.49
C GLN A 26 6.88 -6.50 -7.70
N SER A 27 6.56 -7.38 -8.65
CA SER A 27 5.64 -7.08 -9.76
C SER A 27 4.23 -6.76 -9.28
N ASN A 28 3.70 -7.45 -8.26
CA ASN A 28 2.40 -7.13 -7.66
C ASN A 28 2.39 -5.68 -7.14
N VAL A 29 3.41 -5.29 -6.36
CA VAL A 29 3.54 -3.92 -5.85
C VAL A 29 3.62 -2.91 -7.00
N SER A 30 4.42 -3.19 -8.04
CA SER A 30 4.52 -2.35 -9.24
C SER A 30 3.15 -2.15 -9.92
N PHE A 31 2.34 -3.20 -10.04
CA PHE A 31 1.01 -3.08 -10.63
C PHE A 31 0.04 -2.31 -9.75
N TYR A 32 0.08 -2.50 -8.43
CA TYR A 32 -0.73 -1.72 -7.50
C TYR A 32 -0.40 -0.23 -7.59
N GLU A 33 0.89 0.12 -7.67
CA GLU A 33 1.33 1.51 -7.85
C GLU A 33 0.95 2.12 -9.21
N LYS A 34 0.69 1.28 -10.22
CA LYS A 34 0.18 1.68 -11.54
C LYS A 34 -1.34 1.78 -11.60
N GLY A 35 -2.04 1.49 -10.49
CA GLY A 35 -3.49 1.63 -10.38
C GLY A 35 -4.28 0.33 -10.53
N GLN A 36 -3.62 -0.83 -10.54
CA GLN A 36 -4.36 -2.09 -10.40
C GLN A 36 -5.02 -2.15 -9.03
N THR A 37 -6.29 -2.58 -8.99
CA THR A 37 -7.01 -2.79 -7.73
C THR A 37 -6.27 -3.76 -6.83
N VAL A 38 -6.03 -3.35 -5.59
CA VAL A 38 -5.39 -4.18 -4.57
C VAL A 38 -6.42 -5.17 -4.03
N PRO A 39 -6.20 -6.49 -4.16
CA PRO A 39 -7.12 -7.47 -3.58
C PRO A 39 -7.21 -7.33 -2.06
N PRO A 40 -8.37 -7.62 -1.42
CA PRO A 40 -8.53 -7.48 0.03
C PRO A 40 -7.48 -8.21 0.86
N GLN A 41 -6.99 -9.36 0.39
CA GLN A 41 -5.92 -10.11 1.06
C GLN A 41 -4.60 -9.34 1.05
N ALA A 42 -4.24 -8.70 -0.07
CA ALA A 42 -3.04 -7.87 -0.17
C ALA A 42 -3.19 -6.60 0.67
N ALA A 43 -4.39 -5.99 0.72
CA ALA A 43 -4.65 -4.86 1.59
C ALA A 43 -4.47 -5.21 3.08
N LYS A 44 -4.95 -6.37 3.53
CA LYS A 44 -4.71 -6.88 4.89
C LYS A 44 -3.21 -7.07 5.18
N ALA A 45 -2.47 -7.64 4.23
CA ALA A 45 -1.03 -7.82 4.36
C ALA A 45 -0.29 -6.48 4.47
N LEU A 46 -0.69 -5.48 3.69
CA LEU A 46 -0.15 -4.13 3.77
C LEU A 46 -0.43 -3.47 5.14
N ILE A 47 -1.64 -3.62 5.66
CA ILE A 47 -2.02 -3.09 6.99
C ILE A 47 -1.18 -3.76 8.08
N ALA A 48 -1.04 -5.09 8.04
CA ALA A 48 -0.23 -5.83 9.01
C ALA A 48 1.24 -5.40 8.97
N PHE A 49 1.83 -5.33 7.77
CA PHE A 49 3.21 -4.88 7.58
C PHE A 49 3.44 -3.44 8.05
N ALA A 50 2.47 -2.54 7.83
CA ALA A 50 2.56 -1.18 8.33
C ALA A 50 2.49 -1.13 9.88
N ALA A 51 1.64 -1.94 10.50
CA ALA A 51 1.49 -2.01 11.94
C ALA A 51 2.77 -2.51 12.64
N GLU A 52 3.50 -3.46 12.03
CA GLU A 52 4.82 -3.90 12.51
C GLU A 52 5.87 -2.77 12.56
N ARG A 53 5.63 -1.69 11.81
CA ARG A 53 6.48 -0.50 11.71
C ARG A 53 5.87 0.72 12.43
N GLU A 54 4.94 0.47 13.35
CA GLU A 54 4.22 1.49 14.12
C GLU A 54 3.48 2.52 13.26
N GLN A 55 3.16 2.18 12.00
CA GLN A 55 2.38 3.03 11.11
C GLN A 55 0.95 2.50 10.95
N VAL A 56 -0.02 3.39 11.11
CA VAL A 56 -1.43 3.07 10.90
C VAL A 56 -1.78 3.24 9.43
N VAL A 57 -2.18 2.14 8.78
CA VAL A 57 -2.78 2.12 7.44
C VAL A 57 -4.19 1.58 7.55
N THR A 58 -5.15 2.19 6.86
CA THR A 58 -6.54 1.74 6.82
C THR A 58 -6.96 1.33 5.41
N PHE A 59 -8.04 0.57 5.29
CA PHE A 59 -8.63 0.26 3.98
C PHE A 59 -9.02 1.52 3.21
N ASP A 60 -9.53 2.55 3.90
CA ASP A 60 -9.87 3.83 3.26
C ASP A 60 -8.64 4.49 2.65
N GLN A 61 -7.47 4.41 3.29
CA GLN A 61 -6.23 4.93 2.70
C GLN A 61 -5.75 4.10 1.52
N ILE A 62 -6.01 2.79 1.49
CA ILE A 62 -5.62 1.89 0.41
C ILE A 62 -6.50 2.07 -0.82
N TYR A 63 -7.80 2.26 -0.59
CA TYR A 63 -8.83 2.37 -1.62
C TYR A 63 -9.34 3.79 -1.83
N ALA A 64 -8.64 4.79 -1.26
CA ALA A 64 -8.96 6.19 -1.49
C ALA A 64 -8.95 6.45 -3.00
N ASP A 65 -10.13 6.71 -3.56
CA ASP A 65 -10.22 7.34 -4.85
C ASP A 65 -9.53 8.71 -4.74
N SER A 66 -8.80 9.10 -5.79
CA SER A 66 -8.11 10.39 -5.92
C SER A 66 -9.02 11.63 -5.84
N THR A 67 -10.23 11.47 -5.33
CA THR A 67 -11.37 12.40 -5.36
C THR A 67 -11.82 12.85 -3.97
N GLN A 68 -10.97 12.75 -2.94
CA GLN A 68 -11.22 13.54 -1.73
C GLN A 68 -10.63 14.94 -1.89
N PRO A 69 -11.46 16.00 -2.01
CA PRO A 69 -10.97 17.37 -1.91
C PRO A 69 -10.41 17.56 -0.51
N ALA A 70 -9.25 18.23 -0.42
CA ALA A 70 -8.78 18.79 0.83
C ALA A 70 -9.87 19.73 1.36
N ALA A 71 -10.38 19.43 2.56
CA ALA A 71 -11.20 20.35 3.33
C ALA A 71 -10.32 21.47 3.91
#